data_AF-A0A7X0IF79-F1
#
_entry.id   AF-A0A7X0IF79-F1
#
_cell.length_a   1.000
_cell.length_b   1.000
_cell.length_c   1.000
_cell.angle_alpha   90.00
_cell.angle_beta   90.00
_cell.angle_gamma   90.00
#
_symmetry.space_group_name_H-M   'P 1'
#
loop_
_entity.id
_entity.type
_entity.pdbx_description
1 polymer ?
#
loop_
_entity_poly.entity_id
_entity_poly.type
_entity_poly.pdbx_seq_one_letter_code
_entity_poly.pdbx_strand_id
1 'polypeptide(L)'
;MNEIDLLTMTGADVPPLPDASRHRIHALLLAKARATDSVPAVTFAPGTTRERRPVHTPGTSPSRHSPRRRLRAAVLAGTAAAIAAVTVPFAFSTPAFAVRKLPDGTVTVRINEFLEPKKLQASLRDAGIRAEVDYLPIGQTCRLPRGTRTAPIRLTAEQPADGGAAFRIPSGQVGPGQTLVLVATFAENNPSRSGSIAMSVIDGTASPCTATPDPAGAGTVTVAPIGPGHTPQGTPAGS
;
A
#
# COMPACT_ATOMS: atom_id res chain seq x y z
N MET A 1 -24.43 40.14 13.41
CA MET A 1 -24.14 38.89 14.14
C MET A 1 -23.02 38.20 13.40
N ASN A 2 -22.03 37.65 14.10
CA ASN A 2 -20.81 37.13 13.49
C ASN A 2 -20.70 35.61 13.75
N GLU A 3 -20.06 34.87 12.84
CA GLU A 3 -20.03 33.40 12.89
C GLU A 3 -19.31 32.79 14.11
N ILE A 4 -18.55 33.60 14.86
CA ILE A 4 -17.71 33.12 15.99
C ILE A 4 -18.56 32.53 17.12
N ASP A 5 -19.76 33.07 17.39
CA ASP A 5 -20.67 32.55 18.44
C ASP A 5 -21.19 31.13 18.17
N LEU A 6 -21.16 30.67 16.91
CA LEU A 6 -21.70 29.36 16.52
C LEU A 6 -20.76 28.19 16.86
N LEU A 7 -19.46 28.44 17.08
CA LEU A 7 -18.47 27.41 17.42
C LEU A 7 -18.42 27.07 18.93
N THR A 8 -19.05 27.89 19.78
CA THR A 8 -19.00 27.72 21.24
C THR A 8 -20.11 26.80 21.79
N MET A 9 -21.17 26.51 21.02
CA MET A 9 -22.29 25.66 21.46
C MET A 9 -22.01 24.15 21.40
N THR A 10 -21.02 23.70 20.64
CA THR A 10 -20.60 22.29 20.58
C THR A 10 -19.47 21.98 21.57
N GLY A 11 -19.62 22.46 22.80
CA GLY A 11 -18.79 22.07 23.95
C GLY A 11 -19.06 20.62 24.34
N ALA A 12 -18.58 19.68 23.53
CA ALA A 12 -18.59 18.25 23.86
C ALA A 12 -17.60 18.00 25.00
N ASP A 13 -18.12 17.98 26.23
CA ASP A 13 -17.36 17.65 27.43
C ASP A 13 -16.90 16.18 27.34
N VAL A 14 -15.68 15.96 26.85
CA VAL A 14 -15.09 14.62 26.71
C VAL A 14 -14.62 14.19 28.10
N PRO A 15 -15.29 13.24 28.76
CA PRO A 15 -14.96 12.87 30.13
C PRO A 15 -13.52 12.33 30.18
N PRO A 16 -12.73 12.73 31.20
CA PRO A 16 -11.33 12.31 31.29
C PRO A 16 -11.26 10.78 31.38
N LEU A 17 -10.46 10.18 30.49
CA LEU A 17 -10.27 8.73 30.42
C LEU A 17 -9.91 8.15 31.80
N PRO A 18 -10.65 7.15 32.31
CA PRO A 18 -10.38 6.57 33.62
C PRO A 18 -8.99 5.93 33.65
N ASP A 19 -8.28 6.04 34.78
CA ASP A 19 -6.85 5.73 34.85
C ASP A 19 -6.50 4.28 34.52
N ALA A 20 -7.43 3.34 34.72
CA ALA A 20 -7.28 1.95 34.25
C ALA A 20 -7.03 1.85 32.73
N SER A 21 -7.63 2.73 31.93
CA SER A 21 -7.40 2.83 30.48
C SER A 21 -6.03 3.46 30.17
N ARG A 22 -5.62 4.49 30.92
CA ARG A 22 -4.29 5.12 30.79
C ARG A 22 -3.18 4.11 31.06
N HIS A 23 -3.28 3.33 32.14
CA HIS A 23 -2.31 2.29 32.47
C HIS A 23 -2.24 1.18 31.41
N ARG A 24 -3.38 0.76 30.83
CA ARG A 24 -3.40 -0.22 29.72
C ARG A 24 -2.70 0.29 28.46
N ILE A 25 -2.96 1.55 28.07
CA ILE A 25 -2.29 2.17 26.90
C ILE A 25 -0.78 2.28 27.14
N HIS A 26 -0.37 2.74 28.33
CA HIS A 26 1.06 2.85 28.67
C HIS A 26 1.77 1.49 28.69
N ALA A 27 1.13 0.45 29.22
CA ALA A 27 1.64 -0.92 29.20
C ALA A 27 1.80 -1.48 27.77
N LEU A 28 0.84 -1.22 26.87
CA LEU A 28 0.91 -1.63 25.47
C LEU A 28 2.05 -0.92 24.71
N LEU A 29 2.27 0.37 24.96
CA LEU A 29 3.38 1.13 24.38
C LEU A 29 4.74 0.59 24.84
N LEU A 30 4.91 0.34 26.15
CA LEU A 30 6.13 -0.24 26.72
C LEU A 30 6.40 -1.67 26.23
N ALA A 31 5.35 -2.50 26.06
CA ALA A 31 5.48 -3.83 25.49
C ALA A 31 5.92 -3.79 24.02
N LYS A 32 5.35 -2.87 23.22
CA LYS A 32 5.70 -2.70 21.81
C LYS A 32 7.15 -2.21 21.63
N ALA A 33 7.64 -1.32 22.50
CA ALA A 33 9.03 -0.85 22.48
C ALA A 33 10.06 -1.96 22.77
N ARG A 34 9.74 -2.93 23.63
CA ARG A 34 10.62 -4.08 23.92
C ARG A 34 10.67 -5.12 22.81
N ALA A 35 9.69 -5.15 21.92
CA ALA A 35 9.65 -6.10 20.81
C ALA A 35 10.65 -5.77 19.69
N THR A 36 11.11 -4.52 19.59
CA THR A 36 11.95 -4.03 18.48
C THR A 36 13.46 -4.24 18.64
N ASP A 37 13.97 -4.56 19.84
CA ASP A 37 15.41 -4.81 20.08
C ASP A 37 15.87 -6.25 19.76
N SER A 38 14.93 -7.19 19.63
CA SER A 38 15.24 -8.63 19.52
C SER A 38 15.60 -9.09 18.10
N VAL A 39 16.71 -8.58 17.54
CA VAL A 39 17.32 -9.11 16.32
C VAL A 39 18.37 -10.17 16.69
N PRO A 40 18.14 -11.48 16.44
CA PRO A 40 19.13 -12.51 16.77
C PRO A 40 20.33 -12.44 15.81
N ALA A 41 21.54 -12.40 16.37
CA ALA A 41 22.77 -12.48 15.58
C ALA A 41 22.91 -13.87 14.94
N VAL A 42 22.95 -13.92 13.60
CA VAL A 42 23.06 -15.18 12.85
C VAL A 42 24.51 -15.64 12.78
N THR A 43 24.92 -16.47 13.74
CA THR A 43 26.24 -17.11 13.76
C THR A 43 26.36 -18.16 12.66
N PHE A 44 27.02 -17.82 11.55
CA PHE A 44 27.41 -18.79 10.52
C PHE A 44 28.68 -19.55 10.94
N ALA A 45 28.56 -20.86 11.12
CA ALA A 45 29.71 -21.74 11.33
C ALA A 45 30.34 -22.16 9.98
N PRO A 46 31.68 -22.11 9.82
CA PRO A 46 32.34 -22.55 8.60
C PRO A 46 32.37 -24.09 8.51
N GLY A 47 31.73 -24.64 7.47
CA GLY A 47 31.76 -26.07 7.17
C GLY A 47 33.13 -26.58 6.71
N THR A 48 33.42 -27.85 6.98
CA THR A 48 34.73 -28.49 6.74
C THR A 48 34.94 -28.90 5.28
N THR A 49 35.84 -28.21 4.56
CA THR A 49 36.22 -28.60 3.19
C THR A 49 37.37 -29.60 3.17
N ARG A 50 36.99 -30.84 2.87
CA ARG A 50 37.79 -32.07 2.70
C ARG A 50 39.08 -31.91 1.87
N GLU A 51 40.16 -32.53 2.36
CA GLU A 51 41.49 -32.58 1.77
C GLU A 51 41.55 -33.28 0.39
N ARG A 52 42.42 -32.78 -0.52
CA ARG A 52 42.93 -33.52 -1.68
C ARG A 52 44.40 -33.15 -2.02
N ARG A 53 45.31 -34.09 -1.74
CA ARG A 53 46.58 -34.34 -2.48
C ARG A 53 46.27 -35.09 -3.82
N PRO A 54 47.25 -35.42 -4.70
CA PRO A 54 48.72 -35.20 -4.68
C PRO A 54 49.09 -33.87 -5.40
N VAL A 55 50.21 -33.58 -6.09
CA VAL A 55 51.38 -34.34 -6.60
C VAL A 55 52.66 -33.46 -6.58
N HIS A 56 53.82 -34.01 -6.94
CA HIS A 56 55.07 -33.29 -7.24
C HIS A 56 55.75 -33.87 -8.49
N THR A 57 56.30 -32.99 -9.34
CA THR A 57 57.54 -33.24 -10.11
C THR A 57 58.21 -31.90 -10.45
N PRO A 58 59.55 -31.79 -10.42
CA PRO A 58 60.26 -30.51 -10.59
C PRO A 58 60.78 -30.27 -12.02
N GLY A 59 61.04 -29.00 -12.34
CA GLY A 59 61.78 -28.58 -13.53
C GLY A 59 62.65 -27.35 -13.21
N THR A 60 63.96 -27.45 -13.42
CA THR A 60 64.95 -26.48 -12.90
C THR A 60 65.53 -25.59 -14.00
N SER A 61 65.49 -24.27 -13.80
CA SER A 61 66.60 -23.36 -14.16
C SER A 61 66.45 -21.99 -13.47
N PRO A 62 67.54 -21.39 -12.96
CA PRO A 62 67.50 -20.13 -12.21
C PRO A 62 67.86 -18.89 -13.05
N SER A 63 67.37 -17.72 -12.65
CA SER A 63 68.02 -16.44 -12.97
C SER A 63 67.94 -15.46 -11.80
N ARG A 64 68.84 -14.46 -11.82
CA ARG A 64 69.42 -13.76 -10.67
C ARG A 64 68.44 -12.91 -9.85
N HIS A 65 68.77 -12.73 -8.56
CA HIS A 65 68.04 -11.89 -7.63
C HIS A 65 68.12 -10.39 -7.95
N SER A 66 67.02 -9.67 -7.69
CA SER A 66 67.05 -8.26 -7.28
C SER A 66 66.01 -8.05 -6.16
N PRO A 67 66.41 -7.67 -4.93
CA PRO A 67 65.47 -7.51 -3.83
C PRO A 67 65.16 -6.04 -3.52
N ARG A 68 63.87 -5.68 -3.49
CA ARG A 68 63.18 -5.00 -2.34
C ARG A 68 61.79 -4.49 -2.69
N ARG A 69 60.82 -4.83 -1.82
CA ARG A 69 59.47 -4.22 -1.61
C ARG A 69 58.48 -4.38 -2.80
N ARG A 70 57.40 -5.16 -2.67
CA ARG A 70 56.14 -4.92 -1.91
C ARG A 70 55.32 -3.78 -2.57
N LEU A 71 54.06 -3.97 -3.02
CA LEU A 71 53.12 -5.09 -2.85
C LEU A 71 52.50 -5.58 -4.19
N ARG A 72 51.87 -6.75 -4.17
CA ARG A 72 50.96 -7.25 -5.21
C ARG A 72 49.51 -6.91 -4.83
N ALA A 73 48.68 -6.56 -5.81
CA ALA A 73 47.28 -7.02 -5.92
C ALA A 73 46.68 -6.55 -7.27
N ALA A 74 46.62 -7.43 -8.26
CA ALA A 74 45.62 -7.31 -9.31
C ALA A 74 44.36 -8.04 -8.84
N VAL A 75 43.19 -7.41 -8.95
CA VAL A 75 41.89 -8.05 -8.65
C VAL A 75 41.04 -8.02 -9.90
N LEU A 76 40.57 -9.19 -10.31
CA LEU A 76 39.66 -9.42 -11.42
C LEU A 76 38.21 -9.51 -10.94
N ALA A 77 37.29 -9.26 -11.88
CA ALA A 77 35.86 -9.54 -11.81
C ALA A 77 35.03 -8.74 -10.78
N GLY A 78 33.81 -8.37 -11.20
CA GLY A 78 32.90 -7.57 -10.38
C GLY A 78 32.04 -6.59 -11.18
N THR A 79 31.42 -7.03 -12.29
CA THR A 79 30.35 -6.25 -12.94
C THR A 79 29.12 -6.26 -12.04
N ALA A 80 29.11 -5.40 -11.03
CA ALA A 80 27.97 -5.21 -10.15
C ALA A 80 26.77 -4.73 -11.00
N ALA A 81 25.73 -5.54 -11.09
CA ALA A 81 24.47 -5.11 -11.68
C ALA A 81 23.94 -3.94 -10.86
N ALA A 82 23.92 -2.75 -11.45
CA ALA A 82 23.47 -1.54 -10.78
C ALA A 82 21.96 -1.65 -10.50
N ILE A 83 21.61 -2.06 -9.28
CA ILE A 83 20.24 -2.00 -8.80
C ILE A 83 19.87 -0.51 -8.76
N ALA A 84 19.00 -0.10 -9.68
CA ALA A 84 18.49 1.27 -9.75
C ALA A 84 17.56 1.53 -8.55
N ALA A 85 18.15 1.78 -7.39
CA ALA A 85 17.46 2.28 -6.22
C ALA A 85 16.95 3.69 -6.54
N VAL A 86 15.67 3.81 -6.87
CA VAL A 86 15.00 5.10 -7.12
C VAL A 86 14.86 5.82 -5.78
N THR A 87 15.92 6.53 -5.37
CA THR A 87 15.95 7.34 -4.15
C THR A 87 15.15 8.61 -4.37
N VAL A 88 13.82 8.49 -4.28
CA VAL A 88 12.92 9.64 -4.17
C VAL A 88 13.33 10.46 -2.93
N PRO A 89 13.60 11.78 -3.06
CA PRO A 89 14.01 12.58 -1.93
C PRO A 89 12.88 12.70 -0.90
N PHE A 90 13.23 12.55 0.38
CA PHE A 90 12.28 12.66 1.49
C PHE A 90 11.83 14.12 1.68
N ALA A 91 10.67 14.46 1.12
CA ALA A 91 9.78 15.42 1.75
C ALA A 91 9.15 14.77 2.99
N PHE A 92 8.86 15.55 4.04
CA PHE A 92 8.27 15.03 5.30
C PHE A 92 6.77 14.69 5.20
N SER A 93 6.25 14.51 3.99
CA SER A 93 4.87 14.11 3.68
C SER A 93 4.83 12.67 3.19
N THR A 94 3.98 11.83 3.77
CA THR A 94 3.68 10.49 3.24
C THR A 94 3.19 10.62 1.78
N PRO A 95 3.75 9.86 0.81
CA PRO A 95 3.32 9.98 -0.58
C PRO A 95 1.87 9.50 -0.77
N ALA A 96 1.13 10.14 -1.68
CA ALA A 96 -0.27 9.81 -1.96
C ALA A 96 -0.50 8.32 -2.27
N PHE A 97 0.48 7.63 -2.85
CA PHE A 97 0.47 6.18 -3.01
C PHE A 97 1.89 5.59 -2.94
N ALA A 98 1.97 4.26 -2.82
CA ALA A 98 3.18 3.47 -2.99
C ALA A 98 2.87 2.17 -3.75
N VAL A 99 3.72 1.82 -4.72
CA VAL A 99 3.68 0.54 -5.45
C VAL A 99 4.99 -0.20 -5.20
N ARG A 100 4.91 -1.48 -4.86
CA ARG A 100 6.09 -2.34 -4.66
C ARG A 100 5.83 -3.73 -5.22
N LYS A 101 6.74 -4.18 -6.09
CA LYS A 101 6.82 -5.57 -6.57
C LYS A 101 7.60 -6.42 -5.58
N LEU A 102 7.07 -7.60 -5.27
CA LEU A 102 7.68 -8.60 -4.38
C LEU A 102 8.42 -9.68 -5.20
N PRO A 103 9.32 -10.48 -4.59
CA PRO A 103 10.12 -11.49 -5.31
C PRO A 103 9.33 -12.63 -5.96
N ASP A 104 8.10 -12.89 -5.51
CA ASP A 104 7.12 -13.83 -6.10
C ASP A 104 6.40 -13.24 -7.33
N GLY A 105 6.72 -11.98 -7.68
CA GLY A 105 6.07 -11.22 -8.74
C GLY A 105 4.75 -10.54 -8.32
N THR A 106 4.28 -10.71 -7.08
CA THR A 106 3.09 -10.03 -6.57
C THR A 106 3.36 -8.53 -6.47
N VAL A 107 2.44 -7.71 -6.95
CA VAL A 107 2.48 -6.25 -6.80
C VAL A 107 1.58 -5.84 -5.64
N THR A 108 2.18 -5.26 -4.60
CA THR A 108 1.50 -4.62 -3.48
C THR A 108 1.32 -3.13 -3.74
N VAL A 109 0.10 -2.63 -3.54
CA VAL A 109 -0.25 -1.22 -3.71
C VAL A 109 -0.85 -0.68 -2.42
N ARG A 110 -0.43 0.51 -2.02
CA ARG A 110 -1.03 1.33 -0.97
C ARG A 110 -1.43 2.67 -1.59
N ILE A 111 -2.68 3.06 -1.46
CA ILE A 111 -3.17 4.40 -1.74
C ILE A 111 -3.44 5.04 -0.38
N ASN A 112 -2.71 6.11 -0.04
CA ASN A 112 -2.94 6.91 1.17
C ASN A 112 -3.93 8.06 0.87
N GLU A 113 -3.86 8.61 -0.35
CA GLU A 113 -4.71 9.69 -0.83
C GLU A 113 -5.14 9.41 -2.28
N PHE A 114 -6.40 9.65 -2.61
CA PHE A 114 -6.95 9.47 -3.97
C PHE A 114 -6.61 10.66 -4.88
N LEU A 115 -5.33 10.98 -4.94
CA LEU A 115 -4.73 12.02 -5.78
C LEU A 115 -3.81 11.42 -6.84
N GLU A 116 -3.59 12.16 -7.92
CA GLU A 116 -2.61 11.83 -8.98
C GLU A 116 -2.78 10.44 -9.65
N PRO A 117 -3.99 10.03 -10.09
CA PRO A 117 -4.23 8.68 -10.62
C PRO A 117 -3.31 8.28 -11.78
N LYS A 118 -2.95 9.25 -12.65
CA LYS A 118 -2.01 9.04 -13.78
C LYS A 118 -0.58 8.69 -13.32
N LYS A 119 -0.15 9.13 -12.13
CA LYS A 119 1.13 8.68 -11.53
C LYS A 119 1.03 7.24 -11.00
N LEU A 120 -0.09 6.86 -10.36
CA LEU A 120 -0.28 5.46 -9.95
C LEU A 120 -0.30 4.51 -11.16
N GLN A 121 -0.95 4.90 -12.26
CA GLN A 121 -0.88 4.14 -13.53
C GLN A 121 0.55 3.98 -14.04
N ALA A 122 1.38 5.01 -13.95
CA ALA A 122 2.78 4.94 -14.33
C ALA A 122 3.52 3.91 -13.46
N SER A 123 3.46 4.03 -12.13
CA SER A 123 4.15 3.10 -11.23
C SER A 123 3.63 1.66 -11.31
N LEU A 124 2.35 1.45 -11.63
CA LEU A 124 1.80 0.12 -11.93
C LEU A 124 2.38 -0.46 -13.23
N ARG A 125 2.42 0.33 -14.31
CA ARG A 125 3.01 -0.06 -15.60
C ARG A 125 4.50 -0.37 -15.45
N ASP A 126 5.21 0.42 -14.66
CA ASP A 126 6.65 0.26 -14.44
C ASP A 126 6.94 -0.99 -13.56
N ALA A 127 5.98 -1.41 -12.71
CA ALA A 127 5.99 -2.73 -12.06
C ALA A 127 5.61 -3.90 -13.00
N GLY A 128 5.17 -3.62 -14.24
CA GLY A 128 4.78 -4.58 -15.26
C GLY A 128 3.27 -4.79 -15.42
N ILE A 129 2.43 -3.94 -14.83
CA ILE A 129 0.96 -4.06 -14.87
C ILE A 129 0.36 -2.88 -15.64
N ARG A 130 -0.18 -3.13 -16.83
CA ARG A 130 -0.99 -2.12 -17.54
C ARG A 130 -2.27 -1.87 -16.76
N ALA A 131 -2.51 -0.62 -16.36
CA ALA A 131 -3.68 -0.24 -15.61
C ALA A 131 -4.29 1.09 -16.09
N GLU A 132 -5.61 1.18 -16.06
CA GLU A 132 -6.36 2.44 -16.08
C GLU A 132 -6.90 2.69 -14.67
N VAL A 133 -6.67 3.90 -14.14
CA VAL A 133 -7.05 4.29 -12.78
C VAL A 133 -7.94 5.52 -12.88
N ASP A 134 -9.16 5.39 -12.40
CA ASP A 134 -10.16 6.44 -12.33
C ASP A 134 -10.48 6.72 -10.85
N TYR A 135 -10.30 7.96 -10.41
CA TYR A 135 -10.72 8.43 -9.09
C TYR A 135 -11.91 9.37 -9.24
N LEU A 136 -12.97 9.15 -8.46
CA LEU A 136 -14.24 9.85 -8.57
C LEU A 136 -14.76 10.31 -7.20
N PRO A 137 -15.64 11.33 -7.14
CA PRO A 137 -16.41 11.62 -5.93
C PRO A 137 -17.28 10.42 -5.48
N ILE A 138 -17.55 10.32 -4.19
CA ILE A 138 -18.57 9.38 -3.66
C ILE A 138 -19.93 9.66 -4.32
N GLY A 139 -20.64 8.59 -4.71
CA GLY A 139 -21.90 8.68 -5.45
C GLY A 139 -21.73 8.77 -6.98
N GLN A 140 -20.51 8.71 -7.50
CA GLN A 140 -20.21 8.62 -8.94
C GLN A 140 -19.61 7.25 -9.30
N THR A 141 -19.83 6.82 -10.54
CA THR A 141 -19.22 5.63 -11.14
C THR A 141 -18.83 5.90 -12.59
N CYS A 142 -17.97 5.08 -13.19
CA CYS A 142 -17.64 5.19 -14.61
C CYS A 142 -18.70 4.48 -15.46
N ARG A 143 -19.21 5.15 -16.50
CA ARG A 143 -20.13 4.56 -17.49
C ARG A 143 -19.59 3.23 -18.02
N LEU A 144 -20.46 2.21 -18.03
CA LEU A 144 -20.16 0.87 -18.55
C LEU A 144 -20.65 0.72 -20.01
N PRO A 145 -20.05 -0.19 -20.81
CA PRO A 145 -18.84 -0.98 -20.50
C PRO A 145 -17.55 -0.15 -20.62
N ARG A 146 -16.53 -0.48 -19.81
CA ARG A 146 -15.17 0.10 -19.93
C ARG A 146 -14.30 -0.62 -20.98
N GLY A 147 -14.74 -1.82 -21.40
CA GLY A 147 -14.03 -2.79 -22.24
C GLY A 147 -14.59 -4.21 -22.01
N THR A 148 -14.11 -5.21 -22.74
CA THR A 148 -14.51 -6.62 -22.57
C THR A 148 -13.85 -7.20 -21.31
N ARG A 149 -14.64 -7.61 -20.32
CA ARG A 149 -14.11 -8.24 -19.09
C ARG A 149 -13.60 -9.66 -19.36
N THR A 150 -12.40 -9.95 -18.87
CA THR A 150 -11.86 -11.31 -18.80
C THR A 150 -12.46 -12.06 -17.58
N ALA A 151 -12.07 -13.33 -17.39
CA ALA A 151 -12.44 -14.17 -16.24
C ALA A 151 -12.16 -13.49 -14.87
N PRO A 152 -12.89 -13.87 -13.79
CA PRO A 152 -12.80 -13.20 -12.49
C PRO A 152 -11.40 -13.30 -11.86
N ILE A 153 -10.86 -12.14 -11.51
CA ILE A 153 -9.53 -11.97 -10.92
C ILE A 153 -9.52 -12.24 -9.42
N ARG A 154 -8.40 -12.78 -8.93
CA ARG A 154 -8.13 -12.99 -7.51
C ARG A 154 -7.28 -11.85 -6.96
N LEU A 155 -7.96 -10.86 -6.39
CA LEU A 155 -7.33 -9.75 -5.69
C LEU A 155 -7.63 -9.85 -4.19
N THR A 156 -6.67 -9.45 -3.37
CA THR A 156 -6.89 -9.17 -1.96
C THR A 156 -6.93 -7.66 -1.80
N ALA A 157 -8.06 -7.11 -1.39
CA ALA A 157 -8.22 -5.70 -1.03
C ALA A 157 -8.38 -5.60 0.49
N GLU A 158 -7.69 -4.63 1.09
CA GLU A 158 -7.60 -4.40 2.52
C GLU A 158 -7.86 -2.90 2.73
N GLN A 159 -8.77 -2.51 3.64
CA GLN A 159 -9.03 -1.09 3.96
C GLN A 159 -8.27 -0.75 5.26
N PRO A 160 -7.17 0.03 5.20
CA PRO A 160 -6.35 0.26 6.39
C PRO A 160 -7.04 1.19 7.40
N ALA A 161 -6.73 0.99 8.68
CA ALA A 161 -7.33 1.76 9.77
C ALA A 161 -7.08 3.27 9.65
N ASP A 162 -5.92 3.66 9.10
CA ASP A 162 -5.49 5.04 8.86
C ASP A 162 -6.11 5.64 7.57
N GLY A 163 -7.14 5.01 7.00
CA GLY A 163 -7.80 5.44 5.76
C GLY A 163 -7.09 4.98 4.47
N GLY A 164 -7.56 5.49 3.34
CA GLY A 164 -7.11 5.09 2.01
C GLY A 164 -7.46 3.65 1.65
N ALA A 165 -6.62 3.01 0.84
CA ALA A 165 -6.77 1.62 0.43
C ALA A 165 -5.44 0.88 0.37
N ALA A 166 -5.46 -0.44 0.50
CA ALA A 166 -4.35 -1.32 0.14
C ALA A 166 -4.88 -2.52 -0.67
N PHE A 167 -4.10 -3.02 -1.61
CA PHE A 167 -4.44 -4.24 -2.33
C PHE A 167 -3.21 -4.95 -2.89
N ARG A 168 -3.40 -6.23 -3.25
CA ARG A 168 -2.37 -7.10 -3.80
C ARG A 168 -2.85 -7.69 -5.12
N ILE A 169 -1.99 -7.60 -6.13
CA ILE A 169 -2.19 -8.20 -7.45
C ILE A 169 -1.16 -9.33 -7.58
N PRO A 170 -1.56 -10.61 -7.37
CA PRO A 170 -0.70 -11.76 -7.62
C PRO A 170 -0.14 -11.77 -9.04
N SER A 171 1.03 -12.39 -9.22
CA SER A 171 1.62 -12.60 -10.54
C SER A 171 0.66 -13.37 -11.47
N GLY A 172 0.62 -12.97 -12.75
CA GLY A 172 -0.25 -13.56 -13.77
C GLY A 172 -1.72 -13.11 -13.77
N GLN A 173 -2.19 -12.28 -12.82
CA GLN A 173 -3.58 -11.79 -12.81
C GLN A 173 -3.91 -10.76 -13.90
N VAL A 174 -2.90 -10.16 -14.53
CA VAL A 174 -3.04 -9.23 -15.67
C VAL A 174 -2.11 -9.72 -16.77
N GLY A 175 -2.67 -10.30 -17.82
CA GLY A 175 -1.91 -10.93 -18.90
C GLY A 175 -1.35 -9.94 -19.93
N PRO A 176 -0.48 -10.42 -20.85
CA PRO A 176 -0.08 -9.64 -22.02
C PRO A 176 -1.32 -9.27 -22.84
N GLY A 177 -1.39 -8.01 -23.28
CA GLY A 177 -2.56 -7.48 -24.01
C GLY A 177 -3.74 -7.03 -23.15
N GLN A 178 -3.75 -7.31 -21.84
CA GLN A 178 -4.84 -6.92 -20.94
C GLN A 178 -4.57 -5.58 -20.23
N THR A 179 -5.61 -5.05 -19.57
CA THR A 179 -5.56 -3.86 -18.71
C THR A 179 -6.33 -4.10 -17.42
N LEU A 180 -5.76 -3.74 -16.28
CA LEU A 180 -6.47 -3.62 -15.00
C LEU A 180 -7.21 -2.28 -14.95
N VAL A 181 -8.54 -2.29 -14.89
CA VAL A 181 -9.35 -1.11 -14.58
C VAL A 181 -9.58 -1.06 -13.07
N LEU A 182 -9.10 0.00 -12.43
CA LEU A 182 -9.40 0.36 -11.04
C LEU A 182 -10.24 1.64 -11.04
N VAL A 183 -11.43 1.57 -10.45
CA VAL A 183 -12.25 2.74 -10.13
C VAL A 183 -12.36 2.84 -8.62
N ALA A 184 -12.00 3.98 -8.04
CA ALA A 184 -12.16 4.25 -6.61
C ALA A 184 -12.95 5.55 -6.41
N THR A 185 -13.87 5.54 -5.45
CA THR A 185 -14.54 6.77 -5.00
C THR A 185 -13.89 7.31 -3.73
N PHE A 186 -13.93 8.63 -3.54
CA PHE A 186 -13.39 9.31 -2.36
C PHE A 186 -14.23 10.53 -1.95
N ALA A 187 -14.09 10.98 -0.71
CA ALA A 187 -14.72 12.21 -0.25
C ALA A 187 -13.91 13.42 -0.72
N GLU A 188 -14.49 14.34 -1.50
CA GLU A 188 -13.75 15.47 -2.09
C GLU A 188 -13.14 16.41 -1.04
N ASN A 189 -13.75 16.50 0.15
CA ASN A 189 -13.24 17.27 1.28
C ASN A 189 -12.19 16.53 2.15
N ASN A 190 -11.88 15.27 1.84
CA ASN A 190 -10.85 14.48 2.51
C ASN A 190 -10.33 13.40 1.54
N PRO A 191 -9.25 13.67 0.77
CA PRO A 191 -8.75 12.73 -0.23
C PRO A 191 -8.14 11.45 0.37
N SER A 192 -7.94 11.34 1.68
CA SER A 192 -7.59 10.08 2.35
C SER A 192 -8.81 9.19 2.63
N ARG A 193 -10.04 9.72 2.54
CA ARG A 193 -11.27 8.99 2.84
C ARG A 193 -11.86 8.34 1.59
N SER A 194 -11.56 7.05 1.41
CA SER A 194 -12.20 6.17 0.43
C SER A 194 -13.70 5.99 0.67
N GLY A 195 -14.46 5.88 -0.43
CA GLY A 195 -15.75 5.21 -0.47
C GLY A 195 -15.60 3.76 -0.96
N SER A 196 -16.23 3.46 -2.10
CA SER A 196 -16.16 2.18 -2.81
C SER A 196 -14.88 2.05 -3.67
N ILE A 197 -14.43 0.81 -3.89
CA ILE A 197 -13.36 0.48 -4.84
C ILE A 197 -13.78 -0.73 -5.67
N ALA A 198 -13.74 -0.59 -6.99
CA ALA A 198 -14.04 -1.62 -7.95
C ALA A 198 -12.81 -1.91 -8.82
N MET A 199 -12.46 -3.18 -8.97
CA MET A 199 -11.32 -3.63 -9.79
C MET A 199 -11.77 -4.73 -10.73
N SER A 200 -11.36 -4.65 -12.01
CA SER A 200 -11.64 -5.67 -13.02
C SER A 200 -10.55 -5.68 -14.09
N VAL A 201 -10.27 -6.83 -14.69
CA VAL A 201 -9.38 -6.93 -15.84
C VAL A 201 -10.20 -7.03 -17.11
N ILE A 202 -9.73 -6.31 -18.14
CA ILE A 202 -10.30 -6.30 -19.48
C ILE A 202 -9.23 -6.65 -20.50
N ASP A 203 -9.66 -7.14 -21.66
CA ASP A 203 -8.80 -7.33 -22.82
C ASP A 203 -8.65 -6.00 -23.59
N GLY A 204 -7.43 -5.71 -24.07
CA GLY A 204 -7.12 -4.46 -24.77
C GLY A 204 -6.91 -3.26 -23.84
N THR A 205 -7.29 -2.06 -24.33
CA THR A 205 -7.18 -0.78 -23.61
C THR A 205 -8.55 -0.35 -23.11
N ALA A 206 -8.63 0.23 -21.91
CA ALA A 206 -9.88 0.78 -21.39
C ALA A 206 -10.34 1.99 -22.21
N SER A 207 -11.66 2.14 -22.39
CA SER A 207 -12.22 3.42 -22.81
C SER A 207 -11.94 4.51 -21.75
N PRO A 208 -11.96 5.82 -22.08
CA PRO A 208 -11.92 6.87 -21.06
C PRO A 208 -13.09 6.77 -20.07
N CYS A 209 -12.89 7.12 -18.80
CA CYS A 209 -14.02 7.17 -17.85
C CYS A 209 -14.88 8.40 -18.11
N THR A 210 -16.16 8.18 -18.40
CA THR A 210 -17.21 9.20 -18.25
C THR A 210 -17.85 8.99 -16.89
N ALA A 211 -17.71 9.96 -15.99
CA ALA A 211 -18.38 9.93 -14.70
C ALA A 211 -19.91 10.03 -14.89
N THR A 212 -20.64 9.22 -14.14
CA THR A 212 -22.11 9.17 -14.10
C THR A 212 -22.55 8.85 -12.68
N PRO A 213 -23.68 9.37 -12.17
CA PRO A 213 -24.20 9.01 -10.86
C PRO A 213 -24.30 7.49 -10.67
N ASP A 214 -23.85 6.99 -9.53
CA ASP A 214 -23.88 5.55 -9.23
C ASP A 214 -25.32 5.11 -8.91
N PRO A 215 -25.95 4.21 -9.70
CA PRO A 215 -27.29 3.72 -9.40
C PRO A 215 -27.35 2.91 -8.09
N ALA A 216 -26.23 2.36 -7.60
CA ALA A 216 -26.16 1.76 -6.26
C ALA A 216 -26.02 2.83 -5.14
N GLY A 217 -25.55 4.03 -5.49
CA GLY A 217 -25.49 5.20 -4.60
C GLY A 217 -26.77 6.04 -4.59
N ALA A 218 -27.74 5.76 -5.47
CA ALA A 218 -29.03 6.47 -5.57
C ALA A 218 -30.01 6.18 -4.41
N GLY A 219 -29.55 5.55 -3.33
CA GLY A 219 -30.30 5.45 -2.07
C GLY A 219 -30.45 6.84 -1.46
N THR A 220 -31.65 7.41 -1.55
CA THR A 220 -31.97 8.75 -1.06
C THR A 220 -31.60 8.92 0.41
N VAL A 221 -30.69 9.87 0.70
CA VAL A 221 -30.52 10.42 2.04
C VAL A 221 -31.69 11.35 2.34
N THR A 222 -32.87 10.74 2.52
CA THR A 222 -34.07 11.41 2.98
C THR A 222 -33.86 11.76 4.44
N VAL A 223 -33.28 12.94 4.69
CA VAL A 223 -33.35 13.59 6.00
C VAL A 223 -34.81 13.97 6.21
N ALA A 224 -35.58 13.02 6.74
CA ALA A 224 -36.91 13.31 7.24
C ALA A 224 -36.79 14.42 8.29
N PRO A 225 -37.50 15.55 8.17
CA PRO A 225 -37.46 16.57 9.21
C PRO A 225 -37.95 15.95 10.51
N ILE A 226 -37.23 16.19 11.61
CA ILE A 226 -37.59 15.68 12.94
C ILE A 226 -38.82 16.44 13.42
N GLY A 227 -39.99 15.95 13.02
CA GLY A 227 -41.28 16.47 13.48
C GLY A 227 -41.45 16.22 14.98
N PRO A 228 -41.75 17.25 15.79
CA PRO A 228 -41.97 17.05 17.22
C PRO A 228 -43.34 16.38 17.46
N GLY A 229 -43.36 15.33 18.29
CA GLY A 229 -44.61 14.80 18.86
C GLY A 229 -44.96 13.36 18.50
N HIS A 230 -44.23 12.40 19.06
CA HIS A 230 -44.76 11.06 19.32
C HIS A 230 -44.75 10.80 20.83
N THR A 231 -45.88 11.05 21.48
CA THR A 231 -46.11 10.68 22.88
C THR A 231 -46.24 9.17 23.01
N PRO A 232 -45.66 8.54 24.04
CA PRO A 232 -45.86 7.12 24.31
C PRO A 232 -47.32 6.88 24.72
N GLN A 233 -48.01 5.96 24.04
CA GLN A 233 -49.34 5.51 24.47
C GLN A 233 -49.22 4.62 25.72
N GLY A 234 -50.10 4.86 26.70
CA GLY A 234 -50.08 4.17 27.99
C GLY A 234 -50.72 2.79 27.96
N THR A 235 -50.29 1.93 28.88
CA THR A 235 -50.83 0.59 29.12
C THR A 235 -52.31 0.63 29.52
N PRO A 236 -53.19 -0.20 28.92
CA PRO A 236 -54.51 -0.46 29.48
C PRO A 236 -54.38 -1.40 30.69
N ALA A 237 -54.82 -0.92 31.87
CA ALA A 237 -55.16 -1.82 32.97
C ALA A 237 -56.49 -2.54 32.65
N GLY A 238 -56.65 -3.77 33.14
CA GLY A 238 -57.77 -4.64 32.78
C GLY A 238 -59.05 -4.44 33.59
N SER A 239 -60.07 -5.21 33.21
CA SER A 239 -61.27 -5.57 34.00
C SER A 239 -61.79 -6.91 33.48
#